data_AF-A0A1A9UTW7-F1
#
_entry.id   AF-A0A1A9UTW7-F1
#
_cell.length_a   1.000
_cell.length_b   1.000
_cell.length_c   1.000
_cell.angle_alpha   90.00
_cell.angle_beta   90.00
_cell.angle_gamma   90.00
#
_symmetry.space_group_name_H-M   'P 1'
#
loop_
_entity.id
_entity.type
_entity.pdbx_description
1 polymer ?
#
loop_
_entity_poly.entity_id
_entity_poly.type
_entity_poly.pdbx_seq_one_letter_code
_entity_poly.pdbx_strand_id
1 'polypeptide(L)'
;MKRCRTTTGYKRKLKTSRIPKRKPLNICELPTEILAKIIGYLDLNHHKSVRRTSWRLRDISDLVIVHIFRKNFCNQTTCNRRRHAVFKTIKHSTEVYLRTGFDRIFSSCFLPILCHNPSRSNSDEKLARCLLRFFDAIERQFDSFTIQKCRLLQSMAMMNVFKAFKKVYISLSEFDCHKWQVIVDLKGPWLGALWTRSPDQQSNHRDLFNMLSSMLLYNIVGQSFRRVWESSNALYVYGNDGDERKRPTRTTFAFTIRGPQEISSLFRSCLESDLGNINWSITLPTQQFYIDLDIIRPGINSWGYSSSHQLHLGSYRDSDD
;
A
#
# COMPACT_ATOMS: atom_id res chain seq x y z
N MET A 1 71.89 -17.13 -70.75
CA MET A 1 72.15 -16.19 -69.62
C MET A 1 70.91 -16.06 -68.74
N LYS A 2 71.12 -15.85 -67.42
CA LYS A 2 70.17 -15.58 -66.31
C LYS A 2 69.55 -16.84 -65.67
N ARG A 3 70.24 -17.51 -64.72
CA ARG A 3 70.43 -17.26 -63.26
C ARG A 3 69.14 -17.36 -62.41
N CYS A 4 69.10 -18.43 -61.60
CA CYS A 4 68.27 -18.60 -60.40
C CYS A 4 68.41 -17.43 -59.40
N ARG A 5 67.31 -17.12 -58.70
CA ARG A 5 67.32 -16.69 -57.29
C ARG A 5 66.04 -17.17 -56.60
N THR A 6 66.18 -18.17 -55.74
CA THR A 6 65.24 -18.55 -54.71
C THR A 6 65.39 -17.60 -53.52
N THR A 7 64.35 -16.82 -53.20
CA THR A 7 64.29 -16.04 -51.95
C THR A 7 63.51 -16.83 -50.91
N THR A 8 64.24 -17.34 -49.92
CA THR A 8 63.75 -17.93 -48.68
C THR A 8 63.08 -16.86 -47.82
N GLY A 9 61.75 -16.84 -47.81
CA GLY A 9 60.95 -16.01 -46.90
C GLY A 9 60.97 -16.58 -45.48
N TYR A 10 61.77 -15.99 -44.61
CA TYR A 10 61.67 -16.20 -43.15
C TYR A 10 60.31 -15.69 -42.65
N LYS A 11 59.33 -16.59 -42.52
CA LYS A 11 58.10 -16.31 -41.75
C LYS A 11 58.48 -16.21 -40.26
N ARG A 12 58.64 -14.98 -39.76
CA ARG A 12 58.61 -14.71 -38.31
C ARG A 12 57.26 -15.19 -37.77
N LYS A 13 57.26 -16.34 -37.08
CA LYS A 13 56.16 -16.72 -36.18
C LYS A 13 56.13 -15.71 -35.04
N LEU A 14 55.26 -14.72 -35.15
CA LEU A 14 54.82 -13.91 -34.02
C LEU A 14 54.24 -14.87 -32.98
N LYS A 15 54.99 -15.13 -31.91
CA LYS A 15 54.46 -15.72 -30.68
C LYS A 15 53.40 -14.74 -30.18
N THR A 16 52.14 -15.00 -30.49
CA THR A 16 51.00 -14.43 -29.77
C THR A 16 51.16 -14.82 -28.31
N SER A 17 51.66 -13.90 -27.49
CA SER A 17 51.59 -14.01 -26.04
C SER A 17 50.11 -14.16 -25.70
N ARG A 18 49.71 -15.33 -25.22
CA ARG A 18 48.39 -15.54 -24.60
C ARG A 18 48.34 -14.63 -23.38
N ILE A 19 47.83 -13.42 -23.54
CA ILE A 19 47.41 -12.59 -22.41
C ILE A 19 46.42 -13.48 -21.63
N PRO A 20 46.68 -13.78 -20.35
CA PRO A 20 45.72 -14.55 -19.57
C PRO A 20 44.41 -13.77 -19.60
N LYS A 21 43.36 -14.36 -20.18
CA LYS A 21 42.01 -13.79 -20.19
C LYS A 21 41.61 -13.65 -18.72
N ARG A 22 41.79 -12.46 -18.14
CA ARG A 22 41.30 -12.14 -16.81
C ARG A 22 39.81 -12.47 -16.80
N LYS A 23 39.39 -13.32 -15.86
CA LYS A 23 37.99 -13.68 -15.70
C LYS A 23 37.20 -12.37 -15.56
N PRO A 24 36.16 -12.13 -16.39
CA PRO A 24 35.40 -10.89 -16.30
C PRO A 24 34.81 -10.79 -14.89
N LEU A 25 35.11 -9.70 -14.20
CA LEU A 25 34.61 -9.44 -12.85
C LEU A 25 33.10 -9.28 -12.92
N ASN A 26 32.37 -10.06 -12.14
CA ASN A 26 30.93 -9.96 -12.06
C ASN A 26 30.55 -9.08 -10.87
N ILE A 27 29.80 -8.00 -11.12
CA ILE A 27 29.32 -7.09 -10.07
C ILE A 27 28.53 -7.84 -8.98
N CYS A 28 27.85 -8.94 -9.33
CA CYS A 28 27.09 -9.77 -8.39
C CYS A 28 27.98 -10.53 -7.40
N GLU A 29 29.31 -10.57 -7.57
CA GLU A 29 30.24 -11.17 -6.61
C GLU A 29 30.56 -10.22 -5.44
N LEU A 30 30.21 -8.94 -5.54
CA LEU A 30 30.42 -7.96 -4.48
C LEU A 30 29.53 -8.26 -3.26
N PRO A 31 29.99 -7.94 -2.03
CA PRO A 31 29.16 -8.02 -0.82
C PRO A 31 27.87 -7.21 -0.92
N THR A 32 26.82 -7.69 -0.24
CA THR A 32 25.46 -7.10 -0.23
C THR A 32 25.51 -5.61 0.11
N GLU A 33 26.32 -5.21 1.09
CA GLU A 33 26.42 -3.84 1.59
C GLU A 33 27.02 -2.91 0.53
N ILE A 34 27.99 -3.41 -0.24
CA ILE A 34 28.63 -2.66 -1.32
C ILE A 34 27.68 -2.53 -2.50
N LEU A 35 26.99 -3.62 -2.87
CA LEU A 35 25.96 -3.59 -3.90
C LEU A 35 24.82 -2.63 -3.56
N ALA A 36 24.35 -2.64 -2.31
CA ALA A 36 23.29 -1.76 -1.84
C ALA A 36 23.73 -0.29 -1.89
N LYS A 37 24.99 0.01 -1.55
CA LYS A 37 25.55 1.37 -1.72
C LYS A 37 25.58 1.79 -3.18
N ILE A 38 26.08 0.93 -4.08
CA ILE A 38 26.16 1.23 -5.52
C ILE A 38 24.75 1.47 -6.09
N ILE A 39 23.83 0.55 -5.84
CA ILE A 39 22.43 0.65 -6.31
C ILE A 39 21.73 1.85 -5.66
N GLY A 40 22.06 2.19 -4.41
CA GLY A 40 21.51 3.35 -3.71
C GLY A 40 21.87 4.71 -4.33
N TYR A 41 22.89 4.77 -5.19
CA TYR A 41 23.22 5.97 -5.97
C TYR A 41 22.44 6.08 -7.28
N LEU A 42 21.70 5.04 -7.67
CA LEU A 42 20.91 5.08 -8.90
C LEU A 42 19.66 5.94 -8.72
N ASP A 43 19.29 6.67 -9.77
CA ASP A 43 17.97 7.28 -9.83
C ASP A 43 16.89 6.20 -9.86
N LEU A 44 15.73 6.50 -9.26
CA LEU A 44 14.56 5.61 -9.14
C LEU A 44 14.12 5.01 -10.49
N ASN A 45 14.33 5.75 -11.57
CA ASN A 45 14.02 5.29 -12.93
C ASN A 45 14.89 4.11 -13.38
N HIS A 46 16.14 4.03 -12.92
CA HIS A 46 17.09 2.97 -13.27
C HIS A 46 16.88 1.68 -12.47
N HIS A 47 16.21 1.74 -11.32
CA HIS A 47 15.88 0.55 -10.53
C HIS A 47 15.06 -0.47 -11.34
N LYS A 48 14.18 -0.03 -12.24
CA LYS A 48 13.42 -0.94 -13.12
C LYS A 48 14.34 -1.80 -14.00
N SER A 49 15.39 -1.20 -14.55
CA SER A 49 16.36 -1.90 -15.39
C SER A 49 17.22 -2.86 -14.57
N VAL A 50 17.75 -2.41 -13.42
CA VAL A 50 18.57 -3.23 -12.53
C VAL A 50 17.82 -4.45 -11.99
N ARG A 51 16.53 -4.31 -11.69
CA ARG A 51 15.69 -5.44 -11.24
C ARG A 51 15.46 -6.51 -12.31
N ARG A 52 15.67 -6.19 -13.59
CA ARG A 52 15.51 -7.11 -14.72
C ARG A 52 16.79 -7.87 -15.06
N THR A 53 17.96 -7.40 -14.64
CA THR A 53 19.25 -7.99 -15.03
C THR A 53 19.58 -9.28 -14.27
N SER A 54 19.29 -9.37 -12.97
CA SER A 54 19.47 -10.60 -12.20
C SER A 54 18.59 -10.64 -10.95
N TRP A 55 18.37 -11.84 -10.40
CA TRP A 55 17.64 -12.04 -9.15
C TRP A 55 18.35 -11.34 -7.98
N ARG A 56 19.67 -11.48 -7.86
CA ARG A 56 20.45 -10.83 -6.79
C ARG A 56 20.32 -9.30 -6.84
N LEU A 57 20.45 -8.69 -8.03
CA LEU A 57 20.32 -7.24 -8.17
C LEU A 57 18.89 -6.75 -7.89
N ARG A 58 17.89 -7.59 -8.16
CA ARG A 58 16.51 -7.33 -7.76
C ARG A 58 16.36 -7.31 -6.24
N ASP A 59 16.88 -8.31 -5.55
CA ASP A 59 16.79 -8.41 -4.09
C ASP A 59 17.50 -7.23 -3.41
N ILE A 60 18.69 -6.84 -3.89
CA ILE A 60 19.38 -5.64 -3.40
C ILE A 60 18.57 -4.37 -3.70
N SER A 61 17.99 -4.26 -4.89
CA SER A 61 17.12 -3.13 -5.22
C SER A 61 15.89 -3.05 -4.32
N ASP A 62 15.29 -4.19 -3.95
CA ASP A 62 14.16 -4.24 -3.03
C ASP A 62 14.58 -3.73 -1.64
N LEU A 63 15.73 -4.19 -1.11
CA LEU A 63 16.29 -3.68 0.14
C LEU A 63 16.50 -2.16 0.12
N VAL A 64 17.03 -1.62 -0.99
CA VAL A 64 17.24 -0.18 -1.16
C VAL A 64 15.89 0.57 -1.19
N ILE A 65 14.89 0.07 -1.92
CA ILE A 65 13.55 0.70 -2.00
C ILE A 65 12.89 0.72 -0.61
N VAL A 66 12.92 -0.39 0.11
CA VAL A 66 12.40 -0.47 1.49
C VAL A 66 13.15 0.49 2.42
N HIS A 67 14.48 0.57 2.29
CA HIS A 67 15.27 1.52 3.07
C HIS A 67 14.89 2.98 2.76
N ILE A 68 14.77 3.35 1.48
CA ILE A 68 14.32 4.68 1.05
C ILE A 68 12.93 4.98 1.62
N PHE A 69 12.01 4.03 1.56
CA PHE A 69 10.69 4.16 2.17
C PHE A 69 10.80 4.40 3.68
N ARG A 70 11.47 3.53 4.44
CA ARG A 70 11.60 3.72 5.89
C ARG A 70 12.28 5.05 6.25
N LYS A 71 13.37 5.41 5.57
CA LYS A 71 14.11 6.65 5.79
C LYS A 71 13.26 7.89 5.49
N ASN A 72 12.60 7.93 4.34
CA ASN A 72 11.80 9.09 3.94
C ASN A 72 10.54 9.24 4.79
N PHE A 73 10.00 8.16 5.37
CA PHE A 73 8.72 8.15 6.06
C PHE A 73 8.83 8.09 7.60
N CYS A 74 10.04 7.88 8.15
CA CYS A 74 10.30 7.99 9.60
C CYS A 74 10.81 9.38 10.02
N ASN A 75 11.54 10.10 9.16
CA ASN A 75 12.32 11.28 9.60
C ASN A 75 11.70 12.65 9.24
N GLN A 76 10.46 12.72 8.75
CA GLN A 76 9.88 13.98 8.24
C GLN A 76 9.06 14.78 9.26
N THR A 77 9.57 14.97 10.47
CA THR A 77 8.99 15.93 11.44
C THR A 77 9.24 17.39 11.03
N THR A 78 10.23 17.65 10.18
CA THR A 78 10.69 18.99 9.77
C THR A 78 10.15 19.47 8.41
N CYS A 79 9.33 18.66 7.72
CA CYS A 79 8.81 19.01 6.39
C CYS A 79 7.47 19.77 6.48
N ASN A 80 7.06 20.43 5.39
CA ASN A 80 5.74 21.04 5.25
C ASN A 80 4.65 20.10 5.81
N ARG A 81 3.79 20.60 6.70
CA ARG A 81 2.71 19.85 7.37
C ARG A 81 1.89 18.98 6.41
N ARG A 82 1.62 19.47 5.20
CA ARG A 82 0.88 18.71 4.17
C ARG A 82 1.70 17.57 3.58
N ARG A 83 2.99 17.79 3.31
CA ARG A 83 3.91 16.76 2.82
C ARG A 83 4.11 15.66 3.86
N HIS A 84 4.29 16.05 5.13
CA HIS A 84 4.29 15.12 6.26
C HIS A 84 3.01 14.27 6.29
N ALA A 85 1.83 14.91 6.14
CA ALA A 85 0.56 14.22 6.12
C ALA A 85 0.43 13.22 4.95
N VAL A 86 0.85 13.60 3.73
CA VAL A 86 0.87 12.69 2.57
C VAL A 86 1.71 11.45 2.86
N PHE A 87 2.92 11.63 3.37
CA PHE A 87 3.79 10.51 3.69
C PHE A 87 3.22 9.65 4.81
N LYS A 88 2.68 10.25 5.86
CA LYS A 88 2.05 9.53 6.96
C LYS A 88 0.84 8.72 6.48
N THR A 89 -0.02 9.28 5.62
CA THR A 89 -1.14 8.55 5.01
C THR A 89 -0.64 7.36 4.19
N ILE A 90 0.30 7.56 3.27
CA ILE A 90 0.89 6.47 2.49
C ILE A 90 1.47 5.38 3.40
N LYS A 91 2.21 5.75 4.45
CA LYS A 91 2.76 4.80 5.42
C LYS A 91 1.66 3.95 6.04
N HIS A 92 0.61 4.55 6.59
CA HIS A 92 -0.50 3.80 7.18
C HIS A 92 -1.22 2.90 6.17
N SER A 93 -1.32 3.32 4.90
CA SER A 93 -1.95 2.55 3.83
C SER A 93 -1.10 1.38 3.32
N THR A 94 0.23 1.40 3.47
CA THR A 94 1.11 0.41 2.80
C THR A 94 2.06 -0.36 3.71
N GLU A 95 2.28 0.07 4.96
CA GLU A 95 3.24 -0.57 5.89
C GLU A 95 2.91 -2.03 6.18
N VAL A 96 1.62 -2.42 6.14
CA VAL A 96 1.16 -3.80 6.35
C VAL A 96 1.92 -4.79 5.46
N TYR A 97 2.16 -4.45 4.20
CA TYR A 97 2.84 -5.33 3.25
C TYR A 97 4.32 -5.54 3.61
N LEU A 98 4.99 -4.52 4.12
CA LEU A 98 6.38 -4.65 4.58
C LEU A 98 6.48 -5.50 5.84
N ARG A 99 5.50 -5.36 6.74
CA ARG A 99 5.55 -6.02 8.03
C ARG A 99 5.17 -7.49 7.98
N THR A 100 4.36 -7.87 7.00
CA THR A 100 3.95 -9.26 6.74
C THR A 100 4.90 -10.01 5.80
N GLY A 101 6.08 -9.44 5.47
CA GLY A 101 7.11 -10.11 4.66
C GLY A 101 6.89 -10.04 3.14
N PHE A 102 6.04 -9.14 2.66
CA PHE A 102 5.79 -8.92 1.22
C PHE A 102 6.68 -7.82 0.63
N ASP A 103 7.92 -7.66 1.12
CA ASP A 103 8.87 -6.61 0.72
C ASP A 103 9.09 -6.53 -0.79
N ARG A 104 9.15 -7.68 -1.48
CA ARG A 104 9.34 -7.76 -2.92
C ARG A 104 8.12 -7.27 -3.71
N ILE A 105 6.91 -7.68 -3.31
CA ILE A 105 5.67 -7.22 -3.96
C ILE A 105 5.49 -5.73 -3.69
N PHE A 106 5.66 -5.32 -2.42
CA PHE A 106 5.66 -3.93 -2.02
C PHE A 106 6.62 -3.10 -2.87
N SER A 107 7.90 -3.49 -2.94
CA SER A 107 8.93 -2.71 -3.65
C SER A 107 8.63 -2.60 -5.14
N SER A 108 8.10 -3.65 -5.75
CA SER A 108 7.69 -3.65 -7.17
C SER A 108 6.54 -2.68 -7.43
N CYS A 109 5.54 -2.66 -6.54
CA CYS A 109 4.34 -1.83 -6.69
C CYS A 109 4.54 -0.38 -6.22
N PHE A 110 5.47 -0.16 -5.29
CA PHE A 110 5.77 1.13 -4.70
C PHE A 110 6.76 1.95 -5.53
N LEU A 111 7.66 1.29 -6.28
CA LEU A 111 8.64 1.97 -7.12
C LEU A 111 8.02 3.00 -8.10
N PRO A 112 6.93 2.70 -8.84
CA PRO A 112 6.24 3.68 -9.67
C PRO A 112 5.78 4.93 -8.90
N ILE A 113 5.36 4.77 -7.64
CA ILE A 113 4.88 5.87 -6.79
C ILE A 113 6.06 6.77 -6.40
N LEU A 114 7.19 6.18 -6.04
CA LEU A 114 8.43 6.91 -5.80
C LEU A 114 8.88 7.71 -7.03
N CYS A 115 8.84 7.11 -8.23
CA CYS A 115 9.19 7.79 -9.48
C CYS A 115 8.28 8.99 -9.79
N HIS A 116 6.98 8.88 -9.52
CA HIS A 116 6.02 9.97 -9.78
C HIS A 116 5.97 11.07 -8.71
N ASN A 117 6.71 10.89 -7.61
CA ASN A 117 6.88 11.81 -6.49
C ASN A 117 5.57 12.53 -6.06
N PRO A 118 4.74 11.90 -5.21
CA PRO A 118 3.45 12.48 -4.79
C PRO A 118 3.61 13.83 -4.08
N SER A 119 4.82 14.16 -3.60
CA SER A 119 5.09 15.41 -2.89
C SER A 119 5.30 16.64 -3.79
N ARG A 120 5.41 16.48 -5.12
CA ARG A 120 5.57 17.62 -6.06
C ARG A 120 4.26 18.33 -6.39
N SER A 121 3.11 17.86 -5.92
CA SER A 121 1.85 18.59 -6.07
C SER A 121 0.96 18.47 -4.85
N ASN A 122 0.33 19.58 -4.52
CA ASN A 122 -0.49 19.77 -3.32
C ASN A 122 -1.89 19.10 -3.39
N SER A 123 -2.14 18.13 -4.28
CA SER A 123 -3.48 17.56 -4.47
C SER A 123 -3.66 16.18 -3.83
N ASP A 124 -4.71 16.09 -3.02
CA ASP A 124 -5.38 14.88 -2.55
C ASP A 124 -5.66 13.88 -3.69
N GLU A 125 -6.03 14.37 -4.87
CA GLU A 125 -6.24 13.54 -6.06
C GLU A 125 -5.00 12.73 -6.48
N LYS A 126 -3.78 13.28 -6.36
CA LYS A 126 -2.58 12.51 -6.70
C LYS A 126 -2.27 11.47 -5.65
N LEU A 127 -2.54 11.74 -4.37
CA LEU A 127 -2.44 10.72 -3.33
C LEU A 127 -3.41 9.56 -3.60
N ALA A 128 -4.69 9.86 -3.85
CA ALA A 128 -5.70 8.85 -4.19
C ALA A 128 -5.28 8.04 -5.43
N ARG A 129 -4.82 8.71 -6.49
CA ARG A 129 -4.33 8.03 -7.71
C ARG A 129 -3.10 7.17 -7.46
N CYS A 130 -2.18 7.61 -6.60
CA CYS A 130 -1.00 6.82 -6.22
C CYS A 130 -1.39 5.56 -5.45
N LEU A 131 -2.29 5.68 -4.47
CA LEU A 131 -2.76 4.54 -3.69
C LEU A 131 -3.59 3.57 -4.55
N LEU A 132 -4.49 4.07 -5.41
CA LEU A 132 -5.19 3.24 -6.40
C LEU A 132 -4.22 2.42 -7.24
N ARG A 133 -3.21 3.08 -7.84
CA ARG A 133 -2.19 2.39 -8.63
C ARG A 133 -1.39 1.38 -7.82
N PHE A 134 -1.13 1.66 -6.54
CA PHE A 134 -0.50 0.71 -5.64
C PHE A 134 -1.35 -0.55 -5.49
N PHE A 135 -2.61 -0.41 -5.06
CA PHE A 135 -3.48 -1.54 -4.81
C PHE A 135 -3.83 -2.31 -6.09
N ASP A 136 -4.05 -1.63 -7.21
CA ASP A 136 -4.22 -2.27 -8.51
C ASP A 136 -2.99 -3.08 -8.91
N ALA A 137 -1.79 -2.56 -8.65
CA ALA A 137 -0.55 -3.29 -8.93
C ALA A 137 -0.39 -4.49 -8.01
N ILE A 138 -0.72 -4.33 -6.72
CA ILE A 138 -0.72 -5.42 -5.74
C ILE A 138 -1.67 -6.52 -6.20
N GLU A 139 -2.95 -6.23 -6.44
CA GLU A 139 -3.93 -7.25 -6.83
C GLU A 139 -3.53 -8.02 -8.07
N ARG A 140 -2.89 -7.37 -9.06
CA ARG A 140 -2.38 -8.03 -10.28
C ARG A 140 -1.20 -8.98 -10.02
N GLN A 141 -0.50 -8.86 -8.90
CA GLN A 141 0.60 -9.74 -8.51
C GLN A 141 0.13 -10.99 -7.76
N PHE A 142 -1.10 -10.97 -7.24
CA PHE A 142 -1.70 -12.12 -6.56
C PHE A 142 -2.49 -12.96 -7.58
N ASP A 143 -2.33 -14.27 -7.50
CA ASP A 143 -3.11 -15.24 -8.27
C ASP A 143 -4.40 -15.63 -7.52
N SER A 144 -5.24 -16.47 -8.14
CA SER A 144 -6.49 -16.93 -7.54
C SER A 144 -6.28 -17.66 -6.20
N PHE A 145 -5.14 -18.36 -6.03
CA PHE A 145 -4.81 -19.10 -4.81
C PHE A 145 -4.38 -18.18 -3.66
N THR A 146 -3.84 -17.01 -3.96
CA THR A 146 -3.35 -16.06 -2.96
C THR A 146 -4.26 -14.85 -2.79
N ILE A 147 -5.37 -14.77 -3.52
CA ILE A 147 -6.32 -13.66 -3.48
C ILE A 147 -6.85 -13.37 -2.05
N GLN A 148 -7.01 -14.42 -1.23
CA GLN A 148 -7.44 -14.26 0.17
C GLN A 148 -6.40 -13.52 1.01
N LYS A 149 -5.11 -13.78 0.80
CA LYS A 149 -4.03 -13.02 1.43
C LYS A 149 -4.05 -11.56 0.98
N CYS A 150 -4.32 -11.31 -0.30
CA CYS A 150 -4.44 -9.94 -0.81
C CYS A 150 -5.59 -9.18 -0.11
N ARG A 151 -6.78 -9.80 -0.03
CA ARG A 151 -7.95 -9.22 0.65
C ARG A 151 -7.70 -8.98 2.14
N LEU A 152 -7.03 -9.92 2.81
CA LEU A 152 -6.64 -9.79 4.21
C LEU A 152 -5.70 -8.59 4.40
N LEU A 153 -4.64 -8.49 3.58
CA LEU A 153 -3.68 -7.39 3.61
C LEU A 153 -4.36 -6.03 3.37
N GLN A 154 -5.27 -5.95 2.40
CA GLN A 154 -6.04 -4.72 2.12
C GLN A 154 -6.94 -4.34 3.30
N SER A 155 -7.64 -5.31 3.88
CA SER A 155 -8.49 -5.10 5.05
C SER A 155 -7.67 -4.62 6.26
N MET A 156 -6.53 -5.25 6.52
CA MET A 156 -5.61 -4.83 7.58
C MET A 156 -5.05 -3.42 7.33
N ALA A 157 -4.72 -3.09 6.09
CA ALA A 157 -4.28 -1.74 5.72
C ALA A 157 -5.38 -0.71 5.99
N MET A 158 -6.65 -1.06 5.75
CA MET A 158 -7.78 -0.18 6.03
C MET A 158 -7.98 0.03 7.54
N MET A 159 -7.87 -1.04 8.35
CA MET A 159 -7.90 -0.92 9.81
C MET A 159 -6.79 -0.01 10.34
N ASN A 160 -5.59 -0.11 9.78
CA ASN A 160 -4.48 0.78 10.13
C ASN A 160 -4.75 2.25 9.76
N VAL A 161 -5.45 2.51 8.66
CA VAL A 161 -5.90 3.86 8.28
C VAL A 161 -6.91 4.39 9.29
N PHE A 162 -7.90 3.59 9.71
CA PHE A 162 -8.87 3.98 10.74
C PHE A 162 -8.20 4.32 12.08
N LYS A 163 -7.25 3.49 12.51
CA LYS A 163 -6.49 3.73 13.75
C LYS A 163 -5.64 5.01 13.69
N ALA A 164 -5.23 5.45 12.50
CA ALA A 164 -4.34 6.60 12.34
C ALA A 164 -5.02 7.97 12.55
N PHE A 165 -6.36 8.03 12.61
CA PHE A 165 -7.09 9.27 12.87
C PHE A 165 -6.86 9.77 14.30
N LYS A 166 -6.72 11.09 14.49
CA LYS A 166 -6.39 11.66 15.82
C LYS A 166 -7.52 11.52 16.85
N LYS A 167 -8.77 11.56 16.41
CA LYS A 167 -9.98 11.55 17.26
C LYS A 167 -10.84 10.35 16.87
N VAL A 168 -10.26 9.16 17.03
CA VAL A 168 -10.92 7.87 16.79
C VAL A 168 -11.27 7.22 18.12
N TYR A 169 -12.46 6.65 18.20
CA TYR A 169 -12.84 5.72 19.26
C TYR A 169 -13.12 4.37 18.63
N ILE A 170 -12.52 3.30 19.15
CA ILE A 170 -12.66 1.95 18.64
C ILE A 170 -13.20 1.09 19.77
N SER A 171 -14.35 0.47 19.57
CA SER A 171 -14.89 -0.54 20.47
C SER A 171 -14.96 -1.90 19.79
N LEU A 172 -14.61 -2.92 20.55
CA LEU A 172 -14.52 -4.30 20.10
C LEU A 172 -15.56 -5.11 20.86
N SER A 173 -16.40 -5.84 20.15
CA SER A 173 -17.38 -6.75 20.75
C SER A 173 -17.26 -8.13 20.11
N GLU A 174 -17.19 -9.16 20.94
CA GLU A 174 -17.14 -10.55 20.52
C GLU A 174 -18.51 -11.17 20.80
N PHE A 175 -19.16 -11.69 19.75
CA PHE A 175 -20.47 -12.32 19.88
C PHE A 175 -20.33 -13.84 20.00
N ASP A 176 -19.56 -14.44 19.09
CA ASP A 176 -19.30 -15.89 19.02
C ASP A 176 -17.84 -16.15 18.59
N CYS A 177 -17.36 -17.39 18.70
CA CYS A 177 -15.98 -17.80 18.34
C CYS A 177 -15.56 -17.51 16.88
N HIS A 178 -16.53 -17.23 16.00
CA HIS A 178 -16.29 -16.93 14.59
C HIS A 178 -16.87 -15.59 14.15
N LYS A 179 -17.46 -14.81 15.07
CA LYS A 179 -18.11 -13.54 14.76
C LYS A 179 -17.66 -12.46 15.73
N TRP A 180 -16.99 -11.48 15.17
CA TRP A 180 -16.43 -10.36 15.91
C TRP A 180 -16.87 -9.05 15.27
N GLN A 181 -17.15 -8.04 16.09
CA GLN A 181 -17.56 -6.73 15.62
C GLN A 181 -16.59 -5.65 16.11
N VAL A 182 -16.25 -4.77 15.19
CA VAL A 182 -15.41 -3.59 15.41
C VAL A 182 -16.26 -2.37 15.09
N ILE A 183 -16.46 -1.49 16.05
CA ILE A 183 -17.12 -0.21 15.82
C ILE A 183 -16.05 0.88 15.90
N VAL A 184 -15.87 1.61 14.80
CA VAL A 184 -14.94 2.73 14.68
C VAL A 184 -15.74 4.02 14.56
N ASP A 185 -15.58 4.88 15.55
CA ASP A 185 -16.17 6.20 15.61
C ASP A 185 -15.13 7.27 15.28
N LEU A 186 -15.32 7.95 14.16
CA LEU A 186 -14.49 9.08 13.76
C LEU A 186 -15.17 10.40 14.12
N LYS A 187 -14.48 11.26 14.88
CA LYS A 187 -14.94 12.62 15.21
C LYS A 187 -14.22 13.65 14.35
N GLY A 188 -14.96 14.33 13.47
CA GLY A 188 -14.45 15.32 12.53
C GLY A 188 -14.54 14.84 11.08
N PRO A 189 -13.93 13.71 10.70
CA PRO A 189 -14.14 13.06 9.41
C PRO A 189 -15.59 12.58 9.27
N TRP A 190 -16.15 12.74 8.07
CA TRP A 190 -17.51 12.30 7.80
C TRP A 190 -17.71 11.80 6.38
N LEU A 191 -18.62 10.83 6.23
CA LEU A 191 -18.96 10.21 4.96
C LEU A 191 -20.48 10.11 4.78
N GLY A 192 -20.92 10.68 3.67
CA GLY A 192 -22.28 10.71 3.16
C GLY A 192 -22.40 9.98 1.83
N ALA A 193 -23.57 9.42 1.57
CA ALA A 193 -24.04 8.95 0.28
C ALA A 193 -25.23 9.84 -0.08
N LEU A 194 -25.22 10.41 -1.28
CA LEU A 194 -26.24 11.31 -1.82
C LEU A 194 -27.22 10.55 -2.71
N TRP A 195 -26.74 9.48 -3.37
CA TRP A 195 -27.52 8.65 -4.29
C TRP A 195 -26.89 7.28 -4.49
N THR A 196 -27.71 6.23 -4.61
CA THR A 196 -27.31 4.84 -4.91
C THR A 196 -28.28 4.26 -5.95
N ARG A 197 -27.78 3.79 -7.10
CA ARG A 197 -28.60 3.26 -8.22
C ARG A 197 -29.20 1.88 -7.93
N SER A 198 -28.56 1.06 -7.09
CA SER A 198 -29.17 -0.13 -6.48
C SER A 198 -28.41 -0.54 -5.22
N PRO A 199 -29.08 -1.15 -4.21
CA PRO A 199 -28.43 -1.72 -3.03
C PRO A 199 -27.68 -3.03 -3.32
N ASP A 200 -28.00 -3.70 -4.44
CA ASP A 200 -27.52 -5.06 -4.74
C ASP A 200 -26.13 -5.11 -5.40
N GLN A 201 -25.53 -3.97 -5.74
CA GLN A 201 -24.21 -3.94 -6.37
C GLN A 201 -23.13 -3.47 -5.41
N GLN A 202 -22.16 -4.36 -5.19
CA GLN A 202 -20.92 -4.15 -4.43
C GLN A 202 -20.36 -2.76 -4.66
N SER A 203 -20.49 -1.91 -3.65
CA SER A 203 -19.73 -0.67 -3.58
C SER A 203 -18.25 -1.04 -3.54
N ASN A 204 -17.48 -0.37 -4.40
CA ASN A 204 -16.08 -0.71 -4.59
C ASN A 204 -15.31 -0.35 -3.31
N HIS A 205 -14.85 -1.35 -2.56
CA HIS A 205 -14.02 -1.17 -1.36
C HIS A 205 -12.81 -0.26 -1.60
N ARG A 206 -12.33 -0.17 -2.84
CA ARG A 206 -11.28 0.78 -3.26
C ARG A 206 -11.72 2.23 -3.16
N ASP A 207 -12.96 2.55 -3.53
CA ASP A 207 -13.51 3.91 -3.44
C ASP A 207 -13.57 4.36 -1.98
N LEU A 208 -14.05 3.47 -1.10
CA LEU A 208 -14.02 3.73 0.34
C LEU A 208 -12.59 3.99 0.83
N PHE A 209 -11.63 3.13 0.45
CA PHE A 209 -10.24 3.28 0.87
C PHE A 209 -9.64 4.62 0.41
N ASN A 210 -9.95 5.07 -0.80
CA ASN A 210 -9.51 6.37 -1.31
C ASN A 210 -10.11 7.55 -0.56
N MET A 211 -11.42 7.47 -0.28
CA MET A 211 -12.12 8.47 0.52
C MET A 211 -11.51 8.54 1.93
N LEU A 212 -11.28 7.39 2.57
CA LEU A 212 -10.62 7.29 3.89
C LEU A 212 -9.20 7.86 3.88
N SER A 213 -8.41 7.54 2.86
CA SER A 213 -7.04 8.06 2.72
C SER A 213 -7.02 9.59 2.59
N SER A 214 -7.97 10.15 1.83
CA SER A 214 -8.16 11.58 1.69
C SER A 214 -8.62 12.22 3.01
N MET A 215 -9.58 11.61 3.70
CA MET A 215 -10.02 12.04 5.02
C MET A 215 -8.88 12.04 6.04
N LEU A 216 -8.05 10.99 6.05
CA LEU A 216 -6.89 10.87 6.94
C LEU A 216 -5.86 11.97 6.65
N LEU A 217 -5.57 12.25 5.37
CA LEU A 217 -4.67 13.33 4.97
C LEU A 217 -5.11 14.66 5.62
N TYR A 218 -6.36 15.08 5.40
CA TYR A 218 -6.85 16.34 5.94
C TYR A 218 -7.01 16.32 7.47
N ASN A 219 -7.27 15.16 8.08
CA ASN A 219 -7.28 15.01 9.54
C ASN A 219 -5.88 15.24 10.15
N ILE A 220 -4.83 14.70 9.52
CA ILE A 220 -3.45 14.92 9.95
C ILE A 220 -3.07 16.40 9.76
N VAL A 221 -3.42 16.98 8.61
CA VAL A 221 -3.22 18.41 8.32
C VAL A 221 -4.07 19.30 9.24
N GLY A 222 -5.16 18.81 9.82
CA GLY A 222 -6.08 19.61 10.64
C GLY A 222 -6.87 20.63 9.82
N GLN A 223 -7.03 20.41 8.52
CA GLN A 223 -7.79 21.28 7.63
C GLN A 223 -9.19 20.72 7.40
N SER A 224 -10.16 21.63 7.23
CA SER A 224 -11.47 21.24 6.78
C SER A 224 -11.47 21.03 5.27
N PHE A 225 -12.27 20.08 4.79
CA PHE A 225 -12.50 19.88 3.36
C PHE A 225 -13.82 19.16 3.13
N ARG A 226 -14.33 19.27 1.90
CA ARG A 226 -15.51 18.57 1.43
C ARG A 226 -15.31 18.18 -0.03
N ARG A 227 -15.66 16.95 -0.38
CA ARG A 227 -15.56 16.39 -1.73
C ARG A 227 -16.80 15.58 -2.06
N VAL A 228 -16.98 15.42 -3.36
CA VAL A 228 -17.93 14.47 -3.94
C VAL A 228 -17.09 13.40 -4.65
N TRP A 229 -17.46 12.14 -4.46
CA TRP A 229 -16.93 11.01 -5.21
C TRP A 229 -18.07 10.38 -6.00
N GLU A 230 -17.91 10.32 -7.31
CA GLU A 230 -18.85 9.65 -8.18
C GLU A 230 -18.27 8.27 -8.52
N SER A 231 -18.96 7.22 -8.09
CA SER A 231 -18.76 5.86 -8.60
C SER A 231 -19.81 5.58 -9.66
N SER A 232 -19.68 4.46 -10.38
CA SER A 232 -20.66 4.04 -11.38
C SER A 232 -22.08 3.89 -10.80
N ASN A 233 -22.17 3.59 -9.50
CA ASN A 233 -23.42 3.14 -8.86
C ASN A 233 -23.84 4.02 -7.69
N ALA A 234 -22.98 4.92 -7.22
CA ALA A 234 -23.26 5.77 -6.08
C ALA A 234 -22.52 7.10 -6.14
N LEU A 235 -23.14 8.13 -5.57
CA LEU A 235 -22.52 9.44 -5.38
C LEU A 235 -22.30 9.65 -3.88
N TYR A 236 -21.05 9.70 -3.47
CA TYR A 236 -20.65 9.92 -2.09
C TYR A 236 -20.25 11.37 -1.86
N VAL A 237 -20.54 11.91 -0.69
CA VAL A 237 -20.04 13.21 -0.22
C VAL A 237 -19.28 12.97 1.06
N TYR A 238 -18.02 13.37 1.12
CA TYR A 238 -17.18 13.11 2.28
C TYR A 238 -16.31 14.31 2.60
N GLY A 239 -15.80 14.36 3.82
CA GLY A 239 -15.06 15.51 4.29
C GLY A 239 -14.43 15.34 5.66
N ASN A 240 -13.84 16.42 6.14
CA ASN A 240 -13.37 16.58 7.50
C ASN A 240 -13.72 17.98 7.96
N ASP A 241 -14.24 18.11 9.18
CA ASP A 241 -14.71 19.39 9.72
C ASP A 241 -13.58 20.30 10.25
N GLY A 242 -12.33 19.84 10.25
CA GLY A 242 -11.20 20.57 10.84
C GLY A 242 -11.28 20.66 12.37
N ASP A 243 -10.37 21.41 12.98
CA ASP A 243 -10.30 21.54 14.45
C ASP A 243 -11.20 22.66 15.02
N GLU A 244 -11.78 23.52 14.17
CA GLU A 244 -12.46 24.76 14.59
C GLU A 244 -13.97 24.62 14.88
N ARG A 245 -14.61 23.50 14.52
CA ARG A 245 -16.05 23.33 14.78
C ARG A 245 -16.34 22.96 16.24
N LYS A 246 -17.20 23.75 16.90
CA LYS A 246 -17.73 23.48 18.26
C LYS A 246 -18.45 22.13 18.38
N ARG A 247 -19.12 21.67 17.31
CA ARG A 247 -19.79 20.36 17.21
C ARG A 247 -19.32 19.66 15.93
N PRO A 248 -18.20 18.91 15.95
CA PRO A 248 -17.71 18.21 14.78
C PRO A 248 -18.65 17.05 14.41
N THR A 249 -18.86 16.84 13.12
CA THR A 249 -19.62 15.68 12.60
C THR A 249 -18.95 14.39 13.06
N ARG A 250 -19.75 13.35 13.31
CA ARG A 250 -19.25 12.01 13.64
C ARG A 250 -19.69 11.03 12.57
N THR A 251 -18.88 10.04 12.25
CA THR A 251 -19.28 8.91 11.40
C THR A 251 -18.81 7.63 12.05
N THR A 252 -19.72 6.68 12.13
CA THR A 252 -19.54 5.39 12.77
C THR A 252 -19.43 4.34 11.69
N PHE A 253 -18.39 3.52 11.75
CA PHE A 253 -18.15 2.40 10.86
C PHE A 253 -18.21 1.12 11.69
N ALA A 254 -19.22 0.30 11.49
CA ALA A 254 -19.39 -0.98 12.18
C ALA A 254 -19.00 -2.12 11.24
N PHE A 255 -17.87 -2.77 11.53
CA PHE A 255 -17.40 -3.95 10.81
C PHE A 255 -17.86 -5.20 11.55
N THR A 256 -18.55 -6.09 10.86
CA THR A 256 -18.85 -7.45 11.31
C THR A 256 -17.91 -8.39 10.57
N ILE A 257 -16.91 -8.90 11.28
CA ILE A 257 -15.89 -9.82 10.75
C ILE A 257 -16.30 -11.24 11.12
N ARG A 258 -16.35 -12.12 10.12
CA ARG A 258 -16.60 -13.55 10.29
C ARG A 258 -15.44 -14.37 9.78
N GLY A 259 -14.90 -15.25 10.60
CA GLY A 259 -13.78 -16.10 10.20
C GLY A 259 -13.10 -16.81 11.37
N PRO A 260 -12.02 -17.56 11.09
CA PRO A 260 -11.24 -18.24 12.11
C PRO A 260 -10.60 -17.29 13.13
N GLN A 261 -10.33 -17.81 14.32
CA GLN A 261 -9.70 -17.07 15.43
C GLN A 261 -8.36 -16.42 15.02
N GLU A 262 -7.60 -17.08 14.14
CA GLU A 262 -6.34 -16.54 13.58
C GLU A 262 -6.57 -15.19 12.87
N ILE A 263 -7.63 -15.08 12.08
CA ILE A 263 -7.95 -13.85 11.34
C ILE A 263 -8.46 -12.77 12.31
N SER A 264 -9.35 -13.14 13.24
CA SER A 264 -9.88 -12.21 14.26
C SER A 264 -8.76 -11.65 15.14
N SER A 265 -7.82 -12.49 15.57
CA SER A 265 -6.66 -12.08 16.38
C SER A 265 -5.71 -11.15 15.62
N LEU A 266 -5.51 -11.35 14.31
CA LEU A 266 -4.71 -10.43 13.48
C LEU A 266 -5.34 -9.05 13.39
N PHE A 267 -6.65 -8.98 13.12
CA PHE A 267 -7.34 -7.69 13.08
C PHE A 267 -7.38 -7.01 14.46
N ARG A 268 -7.56 -7.78 15.53
CA ARG A 268 -7.48 -7.28 16.90
C ARG A 268 -6.11 -6.67 17.19
N SER A 269 -5.03 -7.37 16.86
CA SER A 269 -3.68 -6.84 17.02
C SER A 269 -3.48 -5.54 16.22
N CYS A 270 -4.01 -5.43 15.00
CA CYS A 270 -3.92 -4.20 14.21
C CYS A 270 -4.59 -2.99 14.89
N LEU A 271 -5.71 -3.22 15.58
CA LEU A 271 -6.50 -2.16 16.21
C LEU A 271 -6.02 -1.82 17.62
N GLU A 272 -5.58 -2.81 18.40
CA GLU A 272 -5.13 -2.62 19.78
C GLU A 272 -3.67 -2.19 19.86
N SER A 273 -2.77 -2.82 19.10
CA SER A 273 -1.32 -2.58 19.19
C SER A 273 -0.87 -1.41 18.30
N ASP A 274 0.01 -0.55 18.78
CA ASP A 274 0.65 0.46 17.93
C ASP A 274 1.35 -0.20 16.73
N LEU A 275 1.49 0.51 15.61
CA LEU A 275 2.08 -0.04 14.37
C LEU A 275 3.44 -0.73 14.55
N GLY A 276 4.22 -0.31 15.56
CA GLY A 276 5.50 -0.94 15.90
C GLY A 276 5.40 -2.23 16.71
N ASN A 277 4.26 -2.45 17.40
CA ASN A 277 4.03 -3.51 18.38
C ASN A 277 3.03 -4.57 17.90
N ILE A 278 2.44 -4.41 16.72
CA ILE A 278 1.56 -5.43 16.11
C ILE A 278 2.36 -6.72 15.93
N ASN A 279 1.78 -7.84 16.34
CA ASN A 279 2.37 -9.15 16.10
C ASN A 279 2.09 -9.57 14.65
N TRP A 280 3.04 -9.24 13.76
CA TRP A 280 2.92 -9.55 12.35
C TRP A 280 3.26 -11.02 12.12
N SER A 281 2.25 -11.86 11.91
CA SER A 281 2.49 -13.23 11.46
C SER A 281 3.16 -13.20 10.08
N ILE A 282 4.33 -13.85 9.98
CA ILE A 282 5.05 -14.03 8.70
C ILE A 282 4.26 -15.00 7.81
N THR A 283 3.49 -15.90 8.41
CA THR A 283 2.57 -16.81 7.72
C THR A 283 1.15 -16.29 7.84
N LEU A 284 0.68 -15.58 6.80
CA LEU A 284 -0.70 -15.11 6.75
C LEU A 284 -1.67 -16.29 6.57
N PRO A 285 -2.80 -16.29 7.31
CA PRO A 285 -3.86 -17.26 7.13
C PRO A 285 -4.40 -17.23 5.69
N THR A 286 -4.75 -18.42 5.20
CA THR A 286 -5.31 -18.64 3.84
C THR A 286 -6.80 -18.94 3.87
N GLN A 287 -7.35 -19.10 5.07
CA GLN A 287 -8.76 -19.42 5.28
C GLN A 287 -9.64 -18.28 4.81
N GLN A 288 -10.86 -18.62 4.40
CA GLN A 288 -11.85 -17.62 4.01
C GLN A 288 -12.33 -16.81 5.21
N PHE A 289 -12.63 -15.55 4.98
CA PHE A 289 -13.22 -14.66 5.96
C PHE A 289 -14.17 -13.69 5.26
N TYR A 290 -15.13 -13.17 6.01
CA TYR A 290 -16.12 -12.22 5.54
C TYR A 290 -16.05 -10.97 6.40
N ILE A 291 -16.23 -9.81 5.79
CA ILE A 291 -16.31 -8.55 6.51
C ILE A 291 -17.47 -7.77 5.92
N ASP A 292 -18.48 -7.54 6.74
CA ASP A 292 -19.61 -6.68 6.42
C ASP A 292 -19.38 -5.35 7.12
N LEU A 293 -19.42 -4.25 6.36
CA LEU A 293 -19.23 -2.91 6.89
C LEU A 293 -20.54 -2.13 6.80
N ASP A 294 -21.07 -1.72 7.94
CA ASP A 294 -22.17 -0.78 8.09
C ASP A 294 -21.65 0.63 8.38
N ILE A 295 -22.01 1.61 7.55
CA ILE A 295 -21.70 3.02 7.80
C ILE A 295 -22.92 3.68 8.44
N ILE A 296 -22.83 4.02 9.73
CA ILE A 296 -23.90 4.61 10.54
C ILE A 296 -23.60 6.09 10.78
N ARG A 297 -24.61 6.96 10.58
CA ARG A 297 -24.50 8.40 10.80
C ARG A 297 -25.28 8.86 12.03
N PRO A 298 -24.66 9.58 12.98
CA PRO A 298 -25.36 10.39 13.96
C PRO A 298 -25.53 11.84 13.43
N GLY A 299 -26.63 12.12 12.73
CA GLY A 299 -27.29 13.46 12.77
C GLY A 299 -27.04 14.53 11.68
N ILE A 300 -28.19 15.16 11.30
CA ILE A 300 -28.51 16.51 10.77
C ILE A 300 -28.06 16.91 9.35
N ASN A 301 -26.91 16.49 8.82
CA ASN A 301 -26.48 16.91 7.47
C ASN A 301 -26.72 15.86 6.36
N SER A 302 -27.58 14.88 6.62
CA SER A 302 -27.92 13.80 5.69
C SER A 302 -28.89 14.30 4.61
N TRP A 303 -28.33 14.81 3.51
CA TRP A 303 -29.08 14.91 2.27
C TRP A 303 -29.27 13.50 1.70
N GLY A 304 -30.49 12.95 1.84
CA GLY A 304 -31.02 11.78 1.11
C GLY A 304 -30.47 10.40 1.50
N TYR A 305 -31.37 9.49 1.88
CA TYR A 305 -31.20 8.02 1.98
C TYR A 305 -30.52 7.39 3.22
N SER A 306 -30.81 6.07 3.37
CA SER A 306 -30.89 5.23 4.58
C SER A 306 -29.75 5.34 5.59
N SER A 307 -30.11 5.11 6.87
CA SER A 307 -29.26 5.19 8.06
C SER A 307 -28.07 4.21 8.09
N SER A 308 -28.04 3.22 7.21
CA SER A 308 -26.96 2.24 7.07
C SER A 308 -26.66 1.96 5.60
N HIS A 309 -25.38 1.80 5.28
CA HIS A 309 -24.87 1.33 3.99
C HIS A 309 -23.95 0.15 4.24
N GLN A 310 -24.22 -0.98 3.56
CA GLN A 310 -23.47 -2.24 3.69
C GLN A 310 -22.41 -2.39 2.60
N LEU A 311 -21.23 -2.85 3.00
CA LEU A 311 -20.05 -3.02 2.16
C LEU A 311 -19.37 -4.36 2.49
N HIS A 312 -19.14 -5.21 1.50
CA HIS A 312 -18.42 -6.48 1.70
C HIS A 312 -16.94 -6.33 1.35
N LEU A 313 -16.05 -6.66 2.30
CA LEU A 313 -14.59 -6.49 2.17
C LEU A 313 -13.82 -7.82 2.15
N GLY A 314 -14.52 -8.96 2.25
CA GLY A 314 -13.94 -10.30 2.36
C GLY A 314 -14.26 -11.25 1.19
N SER A 315 -14.32 -12.54 1.47
CA SER A 315 -14.80 -13.59 0.57
C SER A 315 -16.23 -13.33 0.10
N TYR A 316 -16.57 -13.84 -1.08
CA TYR A 316 -17.93 -13.79 -1.60
C TYR A 316 -18.77 -14.82 -0.85
N ARG A 317 -19.89 -14.38 -0.28
CA ARG A 317 -20.87 -15.28 0.32
C ARG A 317 -21.88 -15.54 -0.78
N ASP A 318 -21.95 -16.78 -1.28
CA ASP A 318 -23.13 -17.16 -2.05
C ASP A 318 -24.31 -17.05 -1.09
N SER A 319 -25.34 -16.34 -1.54
CA SER A 319 -26.57 -16.09 -0.80
C SER A 319 -27.41 -17.36 -0.80
N ASP A 320 -26.95 -18.39 -0.11
CA ASP A 320 -27.67 -19.62 0.25
C ASP A 320 -26.89 -20.28 1.40
N ASP A 321 -27.00 -19.72 2.61
CA ASP A 321 -26.63 -20.33 3.90
C ASP A 321 -27.38 -19.66 5.07
#